data_AF-A0A2P9HJY3-F1
#
_entry.id   AF-A0A2P9HJY3-F1
#
_cell.length_a   1.000
_cell.length_b   1.000
_cell.length_c   1.000
_cell.angle_alpha   90.00
_cell.angle_beta   90.00
_cell.angle_gamma   90.00
#
_symmetry.space_group_name_H-M   'P 1'
#
loop_
_entity.id
_entity.type
_entity.pdbx_description
1 polymer ?
#
loop_
_entity_poly.entity_id
_entity_poly.type
_entity_poly.pdbx_seq_one_letter_code
_entity_poly.pdbx_strand_id
1 'polypeptide(L)'
;MARRLWPSKTAINLSSRAEISQRAAELWLEGRTEPGADALINLLRSDVGFDLLQSIMDGADTRWWRDFERGVHIAELEQRMKWQAEQLASLKAEFSK
;
A
#
# COMPACT_ATOMS: atom_id res chain seq x y z
N MET A 1 -2.00 12.67 -3.06
CA MET A 1 -1.83 11.25 -2.67
C MET A 1 -1.77 11.07 -1.15
N ALA A 2 -0.78 11.60 -0.42
CA ALA A 2 -0.66 11.41 1.04
C ALA A 2 -1.93 11.80 1.84
N ARG A 3 -2.61 12.89 1.47
CA ARG A 3 -3.89 13.31 2.09
C ARG A 3 -5.06 12.35 1.84
N ARG A 4 -4.98 11.53 0.78
CA ARG A 4 -5.96 10.49 0.46
C ARG A 4 -5.68 9.23 1.27
N LEU A 5 -4.41 8.84 1.39
CA LEU A 5 -3.96 7.70 2.19
C LEU A 5 -4.19 7.93 3.69
N TRP A 6 -3.93 9.15 4.17
CA TRP A 6 -4.11 9.52 5.57
C TRP A 6 -4.85 10.86 5.69
N PRO A 7 -6.20 10.83 5.71
CA PRO A 7 -7.01 12.04 5.84
C PRO A 7 -6.79 12.79 7.16
N SER A 8 -6.46 12.04 8.23
CA SER A 8 -6.12 12.58 9.54
C SER A 8 -4.64 12.35 9.86
N LYS A 9 -4.01 13.28 10.58
CA LYS A 9 -2.61 13.18 11.02
C LYS A 9 -1.65 12.87 9.86
N THR A 10 -1.90 13.48 8.69
CA THR A 10 -1.17 13.19 7.45
C THR A 10 0.34 13.37 7.61
N ALA A 11 0.77 14.47 8.23
CA ALA A 11 2.19 14.75 8.43
C ALA A 11 2.89 13.71 9.31
N ILE A 12 2.24 13.26 10.39
CA ILE A 12 2.77 12.25 11.31
C ILE A 12 2.89 10.89 10.61
N ASN A 13 1.85 10.49 9.86
CA ASN A 13 1.86 9.23 9.12
C ASN A 13 2.93 9.22 8.04
N LEU A 14 3.09 10.34 7.33
CA LEU A 14 4.12 10.53 6.32
C LEU A 14 5.51 10.49 6.95
N SER A 15 5.74 11.25 8.02
CA SER A 15 7.04 11.36 8.66
C SER A 15 7.52 10.03 9.23
N SER A 16 6.62 9.26 9.85
CA SER A 16 6.95 7.96 10.44
C SER A 16 7.39 6.92 9.40
N ARG A 17 6.82 6.95 8.19
CA ARG A 17 7.12 5.95 7.13
C ARG A 17 8.25 6.38 6.21
N ALA A 18 8.39 7.68 6.00
CA ALA A 18 9.51 8.23 5.25
C ALA A 18 10.80 8.34 6.10
N GLU A 19 10.72 8.09 7.41
CA GLU A 19 11.81 8.25 8.39
C GLU A 19 12.41 9.66 8.38
N ILE A 20 11.52 10.66 8.39
CA ILE A 20 11.89 12.08 8.42
C ILE A 20 11.25 12.78 9.62
N SER A 21 11.66 14.03 9.87
CA SER A 21 10.98 14.86 10.87
C SER A 21 9.56 15.22 10.42
N GLN A 22 8.65 15.38 11.39
CA GLN A 22 7.29 15.87 11.11
C GLN A 22 7.31 17.23 10.38
N ARG A 23 8.26 18.10 10.74
CA ARG A 23 8.42 19.40 10.07
C ARG A 23 8.77 19.27 8.59
N ALA A 24 9.63 18.32 8.22
CA ALA A 24 9.96 18.04 6.83
C ALA A 24 8.73 17.49 6.07
N ALA A 25 7.96 16.60 6.72
CA ALA A 25 6.71 16.09 6.15
C ALA A 25 5.67 17.21 5.90
N GLU A 26 5.55 18.18 6.80
CA GLU A 26 4.69 19.36 6.63
C GLU A 26 5.13 20.20 5.42
N LEU A 27 6.44 20.47 5.29
CA LEU A 27 6.99 21.20 4.14
C LEU A 27 6.70 20.51 2.81
N TRP A 28 6.78 19.17 2.76
CA TRP A 28 6.41 18.40 1.56
C TRP A 28 4.92 18.51 1.25
N LEU A 29 4.07 18.43 2.28
CA LEU A 29 2.62 18.57 2.11
C LEU A 29 2.18 19.97 1.69
N GLU A 30 3.03 20.98 1.90
CA GLU A 30 2.89 22.36 1.44
C GLU A 30 3.53 22.61 0.06
N GLY A 31 4.27 21.64 -0.49
CA GLY A 31 5.01 21.79 -1.76
C GLY A 31 6.23 22.71 -1.66
N ARG A 32 6.76 22.95 -0.45
CA ARG A 32 7.93 23.81 -0.22
C ARG A 32 9.25 23.11 -0.50
N THR A 33 9.27 21.79 -0.37
CA THR A 33 10.42 20.91 -0.62
C THR A 33 9.96 19.59 -1.21
N GLU A 34 10.87 18.85 -1.84
CA GLU A 34 10.61 17.55 -2.46
C GLU A 34 11.20 16.40 -1.62
N PRO A 35 10.66 15.19 -1.74
CA PRO A 35 11.22 14.01 -1.10
C PRO A 35 12.56 13.60 -1.70
N GLY A 36 13.53 13.31 -0.82
CA GLY A 36 14.78 12.67 -1.22
C GLY A 36 14.60 11.20 -1.59
N ALA A 37 15.59 10.62 -2.27
CA ALA A 37 15.55 9.22 -2.71
C ALA A 37 15.36 8.23 -1.56
N ASP A 38 16.06 8.42 -0.43
CA ASP A 38 15.96 7.53 0.74
C ASP A 38 14.55 7.52 1.33
N ALA A 39 13.91 8.69 1.40
CA ALA A 39 12.55 8.79 1.89
C ALA A 39 11.53 8.12 0.97
N LEU A 40 11.74 8.20 -0.35
CA LEU A 40 10.91 7.47 -1.32
C LEU A 40 11.10 5.95 -1.16
N ILE A 41 12.34 5.49 -0.98
CA ILE A 41 12.64 4.08 -0.72
C ILE A 41 11.94 3.61 0.56
N ASN A 42 12.02 4.38 1.63
CA ASN A 42 11.37 4.07 2.90
C ASN A 42 9.85 3.99 2.75
N LEU A 43 9.24 4.94 2.03
CA LEU A 43 7.80 4.90 1.75
C LEU A 43 7.40 3.68 0.91
N LEU A 44 8.17 3.33 -0.13
CA LEU A 44 7.92 2.16 -0.97
C LEU A 44 8.03 0.83 -0.21
N ARG A 45 8.82 0.80 0.87
CA ARG A 45 8.97 -0.37 1.75
C ARG A 45 7.95 -0.42 2.89
N SER A 46 7.16 0.63 3.08
CA SER A 46 6.15 0.70 4.14
C SER A 46 4.86 -0.06 3.76
N ASP A 47 3.94 -0.14 4.71
CA ASP A 47 2.59 -0.70 4.54
C ASP A 47 1.75 -0.01 3.45
N VAL A 48 2.09 1.22 3.07
CA VAL A 48 1.44 1.93 1.94
C VAL A 48 2.26 1.93 0.65
N GLY A 49 3.37 1.18 0.63
CA GLY A 49 4.33 1.21 -0.47
C GLY A 49 3.70 0.80 -1.81
N PHE A 50 2.76 -0.15 -1.78
CA PHE A 50 2.02 -0.56 -2.98
C PHE A 50 1.12 0.54 -3.52
N ASP A 51 0.31 1.21 -2.69
CA ASP A 51 -0.56 2.30 -3.12
C ASP A 51 0.25 3.49 -3.69
N LEU A 52 1.40 3.77 -3.07
CA LEU A 52 2.37 4.75 -3.57
C LEU A 52 2.89 4.32 -4.94
N LEU A 53 3.34 3.07 -5.08
CA LEU A 53 3.87 2.55 -6.35
C LEU A 53 2.80 2.61 -7.44
N GLN A 54 1.55 2.21 -7.16
CA GLN A 54 0.43 2.34 -8.09
C GLN A 54 0.21 3.79 -8.53
N SER A 55 0.29 4.74 -7.58
CA SER A 55 0.14 6.16 -7.90
C SER A 55 1.29 6.71 -8.75
N ILE A 56 2.52 6.22 -8.54
CA ILE A 56 3.69 6.58 -9.37
C ILE A 56 3.56 5.99 -10.77
N MET A 57 3.06 4.77 -10.86
CA MET A 57 2.92 3.99 -12.09
C MET A 57 1.62 4.27 -12.84
N ASP A 58 0.80 5.21 -12.38
CA ASP A 58 -0.46 5.57 -13.04
C ASP A 58 -0.20 6.03 -14.49
N GLY A 59 -0.86 5.37 -15.44
CA GLY A 59 -0.65 5.57 -16.87
C GLY A 59 0.59 4.92 -17.48
N ALA A 60 1.41 4.20 -16.71
CA ALA A 60 2.55 3.46 -17.24
C ALA A 60 2.12 2.11 -17.88
N ASP A 61 2.52 1.85 -19.12
CA ASP A 61 2.24 0.58 -19.83
C ASP A 61 3.48 -0.33 -19.96
N THR A 62 4.40 -0.23 -19.01
CA THR A 62 5.59 -1.08 -19.01
C THR A 62 5.20 -2.53 -18.72
N ARG A 63 5.79 -3.47 -19.46
CA ARG A 63 5.50 -4.90 -19.30
C ARG A 63 5.69 -5.37 -17.85
N TRP A 64 6.76 -4.93 -17.20
CA TRP A 64 7.05 -5.33 -15.82
C TRP A 64 5.94 -4.90 -14.86
N TRP A 65 5.32 -3.74 -15.07
CA TRP A 65 4.26 -3.22 -14.23
C TRP A 65 3.00 -4.07 -14.36
N ARG A 66 2.60 -4.36 -15.60
CA ARG A 66 1.48 -5.28 -15.88
C ARG A 66 1.71 -6.68 -15.31
N ASP A 67 2.93 -7.19 -15.39
CA ASP A 67 3.28 -8.49 -14.81
C ASP A 67 3.18 -8.46 -13.28
N PHE A 68 3.64 -7.38 -12.66
CA PHE A 68 3.55 -7.16 -11.22
C PHE A 68 2.10 -7.03 -10.73
N GLU A 69 1.28 -6.19 -11.37
CA GLU A 69 -0.14 -6.02 -11.03
C GLU A 69 -0.90 -7.35 -11.12
N ARG A 70 -0.65 -8.14 -12.18
CA ARG A 70 -1.23 -9.48 -12.31
C ARG A 70 -0.79 -10.40 -11.17
N GLY A 71 0.48 -10.39 -10.80
CA GLY A 71 1.00 -11.18 -9.68
C GLY A 71 0.33 -10.84 -8.35
N VAL A 72 0.18 -9.54 -8.05
CA VAL A 72 -0.54 -9.07 -6.85
C VAL A 72 -2.00 -9.53 -6.86
N HIS A 73 -2.69 -9.36 -7.99
CA HIS A 73 -4.09 -9.76 -8.11
C HIS A 73 -4.28 -11.28 -7.95
N ILE A 74 -3.38 -12.09 -8.50
CA ILE A 74 -3.40 -13.55 -8.33
C ILE A 74 -3.26 -13.91 -6.84
N ALA A 75 -2.27 -13.34 -6.14
CA ALA A 75 -2.05 -13.62 -4.73
C ALA A 75 -3.26 -13.24 -3.85
N GLU A 76 -3.93 -12.12 -4.14
CA GLU A 76 -5.16 -11.73 -3.46
C GLU A 76 -6.29 -12.75 -3.67
N LEU A 77 -6.46 -13.24 -4.90
CA LEU A 77 -7.47 -14.24 -5.23
C LEU A 77 -7.18 -15.56 -4.51
N GLU A 78 -5.93 -16.00 -4.50
CA GLU A 78 -5.51 -17.22 -3.78
C GLU A 78 -5.78 -17.12 -2.28
N GLN A 79 -5.49 -15.96 -1.67
CA GLN A 79 -5.78 -15.74 -0.25
C GLN A 79 -7.29 -15.76 0.05
N ARG A 80 -8.11 -15.17 -0.83
CA ARG A 80 -9.58 -15.22 -0.70
C ARG A 80 -10.12 -16.64 -0.85
N MET A 81 -9.62 -17.40 -1.81
CA MET A 81 -10.01 -18.81 -2.00
C MET A 81 -9.68 -19.64 -0.75
N LYS A 82 -8.50 -19.45 -0.17
CA LYS A 82 -8.10 -20.13 1.07
C LYS A 82 -9.06 -19.79 2.21
N TRP A 83 -9.34 -18.50 2.44
CA TRP A 83 -10.27 -18.07 3.48
C TRP A 83 -11.68 -18.64 3.31
N GLN A 84 -12.20 -18.65 2.08
CA GLN A 84 -13.51 -19.23 1.76
C GLN A 84 -13.55 -20.75 1.98
N ALA A 85 -12.46 -21.45 1.68
CA ALA A 85 -12.35 -22.88 1.93
C ALA A 85 -12.37 -23.20 3.43
N GLU A 86 -11.68 -22.40 4.25
CA GLU A 86 -11.69 -22.52 5.72
C GLU A 86 -13.09 -22.27 6.30
N GLN A 87 -13.79 -21.23 5.83
CA GLN A 87 -15.18 -20.93 6.19
C GLN A 87 -16.12 -22.10 5.85
N LEU A 88 -16.00 -22.65 4.64
CA LEU A 88 -16.83 -23.78 4.19
C LEU A 88 -16.59 -25.03 5.04
N ALA A 89 -15.34 -25.30 5.42
CA ALA A 89 -15.00 -26.42 6.27
C ALA A 89 -15.63 -26.28 7.68
N SER A 90 -15.59 -25.08 8.26
CA SER A 90 -16.23 -24.78 9.55
C SER A 90 -17.73 -25.04 9.50
N LEU A 91 -18.42 -24.49 8.48
CA LEU A 91 -19.87 -24.67 8.31
C LEU A 91 -20.24 -26.15 8.13
N LYS A 92 -19.51 -26.91 7.31
CA LYS A 92 -19.76 -28.34 7.12
C LYS A 92 -19.61 -29.15 8.41
N ALA A 93 -18.66 -28.79 9.27
CA ALA A 93 -18.46 -29.44 10.56
C ALA A 93 -19.61 -29.12 11.55
N GLU A 94 -20.17 -27.92 11.50
CA GLU A 94 -21.33 -27.53 12.31
C GLU A 94 -22.60 -28.31 11.94
N PHE A 95 -22.86 -28.54 10.64
CA PHE A 95 -24.03 -29.31 10.16
C PHE A 95 -23.92 -30.83 10.33
N SER A 96 -22.73 -31.34 10.68
CA SER A 96 -22.49 -32.78 10.88
C SER A 96 -22.54 -33.20 12.35
N LYS A 97 -22.89 -32.29 13.26
CA LYS A 97 -23.23 -32.55 14.67
C LYS A 97 -24.74 -32.61 14.85
#